data_AF-A0A847XBU4-F1
#
_entry.id   AF-A0A847XBU4-F1
#
_cell.length_a   1.000
_cell.length_b   1.000
_cell.length_c   1.000
_cell.angle_alpha   90.00
_cell.angle_beta   90.00
_cell.angle_gamma   90.00
#
_symmetry.space_group_name_H-M   'P 1'
#
loop_
_entity.id
_entity.type
_entity.pdbx_description
1 polymer ?
#
loop_
_entity_poly.entity_id
_entity_poly.type
_entity_poly.pdbx_seq_one_letter_code
_entity_poly.pdbx_strand_id
1 'polypeptide(L)'
;MGEIGELYEKNVKCPVCNIEFKTKKVRTSRLRLIKRDKDFLSYYKGENPLKYNIFVCPHCGYAASESKYDSINDKDRKIILKEVTSKWNSRDYGGKRTVDDAIETYKLALYIGQLLDYKRIDLGSLCLSIAWLYRIK
;
A
#
# COMPACT_ATOMS: atom_id res chain seq x y z
N MET A 1 -4.32 -31.51 -6.83
CA MET A 1 -4.92 -30.16 -6.89
C MET A 1 -4.05 -29.22 -6.09
N GLY A 2 -3.23 -28.39 -6.75
CA GLY A 2 -2.29 -27.50 -6.05
C GLY A 2 -3.03 -26.51 -5.16
N GLU A 3 -2.59 -26.36 -3.92
CA GLU A 3 -3.18 -25.41 -2.97
C GLU A 3 -3.03 -23.98 -3.52
N ILE A 4 -4.15 -23.39 -3.95
CA ILE A 4 -4.18 -21.98 -4.36
C ILE A 4 -4.05 -21.13 -3.09
N GLY A 5 -2.86 -20.55 -2.89
CA GLY A 5 -2.52 -19.72 -1.73
C GLY A 5 -3.42 -18.49 -1.55
N GLU A 6 -3.39 -17.90 -0.35
CA GLU A 6 -4.21 -16.73 0.04
C GLU A 6 -3.87 -15.46 -0.74
N LEU A 7 -2.65 -15.38 -1.30
CA LEU A 7 -2.15 -14.27 -2.07
C LEU A 7 -2.13 -14.57 -3.57
N TYR A 8 -2.23 -13.53 -4.38
CA TYR A 8 -1.98 -13.56 -5.82
C TYR A 8 -1.06 -12.41 -6.22
N GLU A 9 -0.32 -12.60 -7.30
CA GLU A 9 0.50 -11.55 -7.89
C GLU A 9 -0.34 -10.64 -8.78
N LYS A 10 -0.07 -9.33 -8.69
CA LYS A 10 -0.60 -8.30 -9.56
C LYS A 10 0.58 -7.57 -10.21
N ASN A 11 0.58 -7.51 -11.53
CA ASN A 11 1.49 -6.64 -12.28
C ASN A 11 0.96 -5.20 -12.21
N VAL A 12 1.83 -4.25 -11.92
CA VAL A 12 1.51 -2.84 -11.80
C VAL A 12 2.53 -2.04 -12.61
N LYS A 13 2.05 -1.14 -13.47
CA LYS A 13 2.91 -0.18 -14.16
C LYS A 13 2.96 1.10 -13.34
N CYS A 14 4.15 1.56 -12.95
CA CYS A 14 4.28 2.77 -12.16
C CYS A 14 4.01 4.02 -13.01
N PRO A 15 3.05 4.89 -12.66
CA PRO A 15 2.77 6.10 -13.46
C PRO A 15 3.84 7.20 -13.28
N VAL A 16 4.77 7.06 -12.34
CA VAL A 16 5.87 8.00 -12.11
C VAL A 16 7.08 7.65 -12.97
N CYS A 17 7.59 6.42 -12.88
CA CYS A 17 8.79 6.00 -13.61
C CYS A 17 8.51 5.14 -14.85
N ASN A 18 7.27 4.76 -15.11
CA ASN A 18 6.83 3.87 -16.20
C ASN A 18 7.40 2.44 -16.16
N ILE A 19 8.07 2.06 -15.07
CA ILE A 19 8.60 0.70 -14.88
C ILE A 19 7.49 -0.20 -14.32
N GLU A 20 7.40 -1.41 -14.86
CA GLU A 20 6.51 -2.45 -14.38
C GLU A 20 7.13 -3.18 -13.19
N PHE A 21 6.31 -3.49 -12.19
CA PHE A 21 6.71 -4.26 -11.03
C PHE A 21 5.56 -5.15 -10.58
N LYS A 22 5.87 -6.10 -9.70
CA LYS A 22 4.89 -7.03 -9.14
C LYS A 22 4.58 -6.67 -7.70
N THR A 23 3.32 -6.84 -7.30
CA THR A 23 2.90 -6.77 -5.90
C THR A 23 1.91 -7.88 -5.57
N LYS A 24 1.87 -8.31 -4.31
CA LYS A 24 0.88 -9.28 -3.85
C LYS A 24 -0.40 -8.61 -3.37
N LYS A 25 -1.50 -9.33 -3.52
CA LYS A 25 -2.83 -9.00 -2.99
C LYS A 25 -3.48 -10.23 -2.39
N VAL A 26 -4.35 -10.01 -1.40
CA VAL A 26 -5.17 -11.09 -0.83
C VAL A 26 -6.32 -11.42 -1.79
N ARG A 27 -6.53 -12.71 -2.05
CA ARG A 27 -7.66 -13.20 -2.84
C ARG A 27 -8.95 -13.01 -2.04
N THR A 28 -9.90 -12.24 -2.58
CA THR A 28 -11.19 -11.99 -1.94
C THR A 28 -11.94 -13.29 -1.59
N SER A 29 -11.85 -14.31 -2.46
CA SER A 29 -12.47 -15.62 -2.24
C SER A 29 -11.93 -16.39 -1.04
N ARG A 30 -10.75 -16.00 -0.52
CA ARG A 30 -10.10 -16.60 0.65
C ARG A 30 -10.31 -15.79 1.94
N LEU A 31 -10.99 -14.64 1.86
CA LEU A 31 -11.27 -13.84 3.05
C LEU A 31 -12.27 -14.55 3.96
N ARG A 32 -11.87 -14.69 5.22
CA ARG A 32 -12.70 -15.23 6.31
C ARG A 32 -12.70 -14.24 7.46
N LEU A 33 -13.70 -13.37 7.49
CA LEU A 33 -13.86 -12.37 8.55
C LEU A 33 -14.16 -13.07 9.89
N ILE A 34 -13.38 -12.75 10.93
CA ILE A 34 -13.57 -13.26 12.30
C ILE A 34 -14.44 -12.29 13.08
N LYS A 35 -14.05 -11.01 13.08
CA LYS A 35 -14.75 -9.93 13.79
C LYS A 35 -14.45 -8.58 13.15
N ARG A 36 -15.25 -7.59 13.49
CA ARG A 36 -15.04 -6.18 13.14
C ARG A 36 -15.23 -5.32 14.38
N ASP A 37 -14.25 -4.48 14.68
CA ASP A 37 -14.34 -3.56 15.82
C ASP A 37 -15.22 -2.35 15.48
N LYS A 38 -15.60 -1.56 16.51
CA LYS A 38 -16.45 -0.37 16.36
C LYS A 38 -15.83 0.72 15.49
N ASP A 39 -14.50 0.80 15.48
CA ASP A 39 -13.76 1.69 14.61
C ASP A 39 -13.57 1.10 13.20
N PHE A 40 -14.28 0.02 12.86
CA PHE A 40 -14.27 -0.66 11.57
C PHE A 40 -13.06 -1.52 11.23
N LEU A 41 -12.12 -1.72 12.15
CA LEU A 41 -11.02 -2.67 11.96
C LEU A 41 -11.54 -4.11 11.80
N SER A 42 -11.30 -4.70 10.63
CA SER A 42 -11.64 -6.09 10.31
C SER A 42 -10.50 -7.05 10.61
N TYR A 43 -10.81 -8.13 11.32
CA TYR A 43 -9.87 -9.23 11.60
C TYR A 43 -10.23 -10.40 10.71
N TYR A 44 -9.25 -10.93 9.98
CA TYR A 44 -9.42 -12.06 9.09
C TYR A 44 -8.65 -13.27 9.62
N LYS A 45 -9.17 -14.46 9.38
CA LYS A 45 -8.41 -15.70 9.53
C LYS A 45 -7.43 -15.80 8.36
N GLY A 46 -6.13 -15.89 8.64
CA GLY A 46 -5.08 -15.91 7.62
C GLY A 46 -4.52 -14.51 7.30
N GLU A 47 -4.16 -14.27 6.05
CA GLU A 47 -3.62 -12.99 5.59
C GLU A 47 -4.63 -11.84 5.64
N ASN A 48 -4.27 -10.76 6.36
CA ASN A 48 -5.07 -9.54 6.42
C ASN A 48 -4.85 -8.65 5.18
N PRO A 49 -5.91 -8.31 4.40
CA PRO A 49 -5.82 -7.40 3.25
C PRO A 49 -5.24 -6.03 3.56
N LEU A 50 -5.38 -5.56 4.80
CA LEU A 50 -4.85 -4.28 5.26
C LEU A 50 -3.34 -4.17 4.96
N LYS A 51 -2.60 -5.29 4.97
CA LYS A 51 -1.17 -5.31 4.68
C LYS A 51 -0.80 -4.93 3.25
N TYR A 52 -1.73 -5.08 2.30
CA TYR A 52 -1.45 -5.05 0.86
C TYR A 52 -2.14 -3.91 0.10
N ASN A 53 -2.84 -3.00 0.80
CA ASN A 53 -3.63 -1.94 0.17
C ASN A 53 -2.75 -0.82 -0.43
N ILE A 54 -1.53 -0.66 0.07
CA ILE A 54 -0.57 0.31 -0.46
C ILE A 54 0.35 -0.38 -1.47
N PHE A 55 0.42 0.17 -2.66
CA PHE A 55 1.41 -0.20 -3.66
C PHE A 55 2.61 0.72 -3.52
N VAL A 56 3.80 0.15 -3.60
CA VAL A 56 5.07 0.88 -3.53
C VAL A 56 5.90 0.48 -4.75
N CYS A 57 6.31 1.46 -5.54
CA CYS A 57 7.23 1.21 -6.64
C CYS A 57 8.65 1.00 -6.08
N PRO A 58 9.29 -0.15 -6.34
CA PRO A 58 10.65 -0.42 -5.85
C PRO A 58 11.71 0.47 -6.49
N HIS A 59 11.41 1.04 -7.66
CA HIS A 59 12.35 1.85 -8.44
C HIS A 59 12.35 3.32 -8.06
N CYS A 60 11.18 3.94 -7.84
CA CYS A 60 11.10 5.38 -7.57
C CYS A 60 10.52 5.73 -6.19
N GLY A 61 10.10 4.75 -5.39
CA GLY A 61 9.57 5.00 -4.05
C GLY A 61 8.16 5.57 -4.02
N TYR A 62 7.51 5.75 -5.18
CA TYR A 62 6.12 6.18 -5.23
C TYR A 62 5.23 5.16 -4.51
N ALA A 63 4.47 5.63 -3.53
CA ALA A 63 3.59 4.84 -2.70
C ALA A 63 2.21 5.49 -2.61
N ALA A 64 1.17 4.72 -2.90
CA ALA A 64 -0.22 5.16 -2.79
C ALA A 64 -1.15 3.95 -2.62
N SER A 65 -2.38 4.21 -2.16
CA SER A 65 -3.41 3.18 -2.13
C SER A 65 -3.74 2.69 -3.54
N GLU A 66 -4.15 1.43 -3.67
CA GLU A 66 -4.54 0.86 -4.96
C GLU A 66 -5.54 1.74 -5.73
N SER A 67 -6.52 2.33 -5.04
CA SER A 67 -7.54 3.19 -5.63
C SER A 67 -7.02 4.52 -6.20
N LYS A 68 -5.87 4.99 -5.72
CA LYS A 68 -5.27 6.28 -6.10
C LYS A 68 -3.99 6.13 -6.91
N TYR A 69 -3.48 4.91 -7.04
CA TYR A 69 -2.14 4.67 -7.54
C TYR A 69 -1.93 5.29 -8.93
N ASP A 70 -2.91 5.10 -9.83
CA ASP A 70 -2.89 5.63 -11.20
C ASP A 70 -3.42 7.07 -11.33
N SER A 71 -3.92 7.66 -10.23
CA SER A 71 -4.51 9.00 -10.20
C SER A 71 -3.47 10.08 -9.89
N ILE A 72 -2.42 10.17 -10.71
CA ILE A 72 -1.35 11.15 -10.58
C ILE A 72 -1.26 12.03 -11.84
N ASN A 73 -1.14 13.34 -11.65
CA ASN A 73 -0.91 14.28 -12.76
C ASN A 73 0.59 14.60 -12.93
N ASP A 74 0.93 15.30 -14.02
CA ASP A 74 2.32 15.65 -14.33
C ASP A 74 3.01 16.54 -13.28
N LYS A 75 2.25 17.39 -12.59
CA LYS A 75 2.78 18.24 -11.52
C LYS A 75 3.21 17.38 -10.33
N ASP A 76 2.33 16.50 -9.88
CA ASP A 76 2.57 15.59 -8.75
C ASP A 76 3.71 14.60 -9.06
N ARG A 77 3.76 14.13 -10.31
CA ARG A 77 4.86 13.29 -10.81
C ARG A 77 6.22 13.99 -10.65
N LYS A 78 6.32 15.27 -11.04
CA LYS A 78 7.56 16.05 -10.89
C LYS A 78 7.95 16.23 -9.42
N ILE A 79 6.98 16.45 -8.53
CA ILE A 79 7.21 16.56 -7.08
C ILE A 79 7.79 15.26 -6.54
N ILE A 80 7.20 14.10 -6.89
CA ILE A 80 7.68 12.79 -6.43
C ILE A 80 9.11 12.53 -6.93
N LEU A 81 9.39 12.78 -8.21
CA LEU A 81 10.75 12.62 -8.75
C LEU A 81 11.78 13.46 -8.00
N LYS A 82 11.42 14.69 -7.64
CA LYS A 82 12.31 15.60 -6.94
C LYS A 82 12.47 15.27 -5.46
N GLU A 83 11.39 15.01 -4.73
CA GLU A 83 11.41 14.95 -3.26
C GLU A 83 11.50 13.52 -2.70
N VAL A 84 11.01 12.53 -3.46
CA VAL A 84 10.97 11.12 -3.05
C VAL A 84 12.04 10.33 -3.78
N THR A 85 11.99 10.29 -5.11
CA THR A 85 12.89 9.44 -5.92
C THR A 85 14.36 9.79 -5.72
N SER A 86 14.70 11.08 -5.59
CA SER A 86 16.08 11.53 -5.35
C SER A 86 16.69 11.02 -4.04
N LYS A 87 15.86 10.68 -3.06
CA LYS A 87 16.25 10.17 -1.73
C LYS A 87 15.90 8.68 -1.57
N TRP A 88 15.36 8.06 -2.61
CA TRP A 88 14.86 6.70 -2.54
C TRP A 88 16.00 5.69 -2.56
N ASN A 89 16.07 4.88 -1.52
CA ASN A 89 16.89 3.68 -1.51
C ASN A 89 15.98 2.51 -1.87
N SER A 90 16.31 1.79 -2.95
CA SER A 90 15.44 0.74 -3.50
C SER A 90 15.07 -0.30 -2.43
N ARG A 91 13.77 -0.53 -2.29
CA ARG A 91 13.16 -1.50 -1.38
C ARG A 91 11.99 -2.15 -2.09
N ASP A 92 11.87 -3.46 -1.97
CA ASP A 92 10.80 -4.23 -2.60
C ASP A 92 9.76 -4.68 -1.56
N TYR A 93 8.54 -4.17 -1.71
CA TYR A 93 7.37 -4.56 -0.91
C TYR A 93 6.39 -5.43 -1.72
N GLY A 94 6.83 -6.00 -2.85
CA GLY A 94 6.00 -6.81 -3.74
C GLY A 94 5.67 -8.20 -3.19
N GLY A 95 6.43 -8.68 -2.20
CA GLY A 95 6.30 -10.00 -1.59
C GLY A 95 5.17 -10.15 -0.55
N LYS A 96 5.27 -11.24 0.25
CA LYS A 96 4.41 -11.43 1.42
C LYS A 96 4.88 -10.45 2.50
N ARG A 97 3.97 -9.70 3.11
CA ARG A 97 4.30 -8.62 4.03
C ARG A 97 4.06 -9.04 5.48
N THR A 98 5.00 -8.67 6.34
CA THR A 98 4.78 -8.59 7.78
C THR A 98 3.90 -7.38 8.11
N VAL A 99 3.46 -7.28 9.36
CA VAL A 99 2.75 -6.07 9.82
C VAL A 99 3.66 -4.85 9.78
N ASP A 100 4.95 -5.02 10.08
CA ASP A 100 5.94 -3.94 10.02
C ASP A 100 6.18 -3.43 8.59
N ASP A 101 6.31 -4.34 7.62
CA ASP A 101 6.41 -3.95 6.20
C ASP A 101 5.18 -3.13 5.78
N ALA A 102 3.99 -3.57 6.19
CA ALA A 102 2.77 -2.84 5.90
C ALA A 102 2.80 -1.44 6.54
N ILE A 103 3.18 -1.32 7.81
CA ILE A 103 3.30 -0.01 8.49
C ILE A 103 4.23 0.92 7.72
N GLU A 104 5.38 0.42 7.26
CA GLU A 104 6.31 1.21 6.44
C GLU A 104 5.67 1.69 5.14
N THR A 105 5.00 0.80 4.39
CA THR A 105 4.33 1.20 3.14
C THR A 105 3.29 2.30 3.37
N TYR A 106 2.52 2.21 4.45
CA TYR A 106 1.54 3.24 4.80
C TYR A 106 2.19 4.57 5.23
N LYS A 107 3.32 4.53 5.95
CA LYS A 107 4.08 5.74 6.28
C LYS A 107 4.60 6.44 5.01
N LEU A 108 5.08 5.67 4.03
CA LEU A 108 5.49 6.21 2.72
C LEU A 108 4.32 6.87 1.99
N ALA A 109 3.17 6.19 1.93
CA ALA A 109 1.96 6.74 1.31
C ALA A 109 1.45 8.00 2.04
N LEU A 110 1.56 8.05 3.37
CA LEU A 110 1.20 9.22 4.15
C LEU A 110 2.12 10.40 3.84
N TYR A 111 3.43 10.18 3.78
CA TYR A 111 4.40 11.21 3.42
C TYR A 111 4.14 11.76 2.01
N ILE A 112 3.90 10.88 1.03
CA ILE A 112 3.56 11.31 -0.34
C ILE A 112 2.24 12.06 -0.36
N GLY A 113 1.22 11.58 0.36
CA GLY A 113 -0.05 12.28 0.48
C GLY A 113 0.10 13.68 1.07
N GLN A 114 1.01 13.88 2.03
CA GLN A 114 1.32 15.20 2.59
C GLN A 114 2.05 16.10 1.57
N LEU A 115 3.01 15.56 0.82
CA LEU A 115 3.73 16.29 -0.22
C LEU A 115 2.82 16.75 -1.37
N LEU A 116 1.83 15.91 -1.72
CA LEU A 116 0.88 16.16 -2.81
C LEU A 116 -0.41 16.85 -2.34
N ASP A 117 -0.46 17.30 -1.08
CA ASP A 117 -1.62 17.98 -0.49
C ASP A 117 -2.95 17.22 -0.67
N TYR A 118 -2.94 15.92 -0.36
CA TYR A 118 -4.15 15.11 -0.36
C TYR A 118 -5.20 15.66 0.61
N LYS A 119 -6.48 15.43 0.30
CA LYS A 119 -7.59 15.82 1.17
C LYS A 119 -7.37 15.23 2.57
N ARG A 120 -7.72 16.00 3.60
CA ARG A 120 -7.58 15.58 5.01
C ARG A 120 -8.20 14.22 5.32
N ILE A 121 -9.32 13.89 4.67
CA ILE A 121 -9.99 12.59 4.82
C ILE A 121 -9.13 11.41 4.33
N ASP A 122 -8.35 11.60 3.27
CA ASP A 122 -7.45 10.58 2.73
C ASP A 122 -6.26 10.38 3.67
N LEU A 123 -5.66 11.47 4.14
CA LEU A 123 -4.59 11.42 5.14
C LEU A 123 -5.08 10.76 6.44
N GLY A 124 -6.29 11.11 6.89
CA GLY A 124 -6.93 10.50 8.05
C GLY A 124 -7.14 8.99 7.88
N SER A 125 -7.53 8.55 6.68
CA SER A 125 -7.70 7.13 6.37
C SER A 125 -6.37 6.36 6.40
N LEU A 126 -5.28 6.97 5.94
CA LEU A 126 -3.93 6.41 6.06
C LEU A 126 -3.50 6.31 7.52
N CYS A 127 -3.67 7.38 8.31
CA CYS A 127 -3.37 7.38 9.74
C CYS A 127 -4.16 6.32 10.52
N LEU A 128 -5.45 6.18 10.21
CA LEU A 128 -6.31 5.16 10.83
C LEU A 128 -5.84 3.75 10.49
N SER A 129 -5.47 3.51 9.23
CA SER A 129 -4.91 2.24 8.79
C SER A 129 -3.58 1.91 9.49
N ILE A 130 -2.72 2.91 9.69
CA ILE A 130 -1.47 2.75 10.47
C ILE A 130 -1.80 2.37 11.91
N ALA A 131 -2.75 3.04 12.55
CA ALA A 131 -3.18 2.72 13.92
C ALA A 131 -3.71 1.28 14.01
N TRP A 132 -4.54 0.86 13.05
CA TRP A 132 -5.01 -0.52 12.96
C TRP A 132 -3.89 -1.53 12.80
N LEU A 133 -2.89 -1.25 11.96
CA LEU A 133 -1.73 -2.11 11.79
C LEU A 133 -0.97 -2.28 13.11
N TYR A 134 -0.76 -1.22 13.90
CA TYR A 134 -0.14 -1.34 15.22
C TYR A 134 -0.98 -2.16 16.22
N ARG A 135 -2.32 -2.14 16.11
CA ARG A 135 -3.20 -2.93 16.97
C ARG A 135 -3.18 -4.43 16.68
N ILE A 136 -2.84 -4.81 15.43
CA ILE A 136 -2.75 -6.22 15.01
C ILE A 136 -1.32 -6.73 14.93
N LYS A 137 -0.34 -5.91 15.33
CA LYS A 137 1.07 -6.26 15.38
C LYS A 137 1.34 -7.30 16.46
#